data_AF-A0A8S3JPR9-F1
#
_entry.id   AF-A0A8S3JPR9-F1
#
_cell.length_a   1.000
_cell.length_b   1.000
_cell.length_c   1.000
_cell.angle_alpha   90.00
_cell.angle_beta   90.00
_cell.angle_gamma   90.00
#
_symmetry.space_group_name_H-M   'P 1'
#
loop_
_entity.id
_entity.type
_entity.pdbx_description
1 polymer ?
#
loop_
_entity_poly.entity_id
_entity_poly.type
_entity_poly.pdbx_seq_one_letter_code
_entity_poly.pdbx_strand_id
1 'polypeptide(L)'
;MSEKTVTTLAGALKINQTLTTLDLGNNEISYIGAGALADALKVNQNLSTLDLRENGIECEGVEVLFDALKFNQFLTTLNIWNSSWCSHIPNYRLTTRRINLLTLNFCFFEQPISSRI
;
A
#
# COMPACT_ATOMS: atom_id res chain seq x y z
N MET A 1 7.06 -11.32 9.63
CA MET A 1 6.54 -10.64 10.86
C MET A 1 5.27 -11.35 11.29
N SER A 2 4.97 -11.46 12.59
CA SER A 2 3.73 -12.13 13.02
C SER A 2 2.49 -11.28 12.72
N GLU A 3 1.39 -11.92 12.31
CA GLU A 3 0.11 -11.26 12.01
C GLU A 3 -0.42 -10.44 13.20
N LYS A 4 -0.24 -10.97 14.42
CA LYS A 4 -0.59 -10.27 15.67
C LYS A 4 0.18 -8.97 15.83
N THR A 5 1.44 -8.94 15.42
CA THR A 5 2.27 -7.73 15.46
C THR A 5 1.72 -6.67 14.51
N VAL A 6 1.41 -7.05 13.26
CA VAL A 6 0.89 -6.12 12.24
C VAL A 6 -0.47 -5.57 12.64
N THR A 7 -1.37 -6.41 13.16
CA THR A 7 -2.70 -5.98 13.63
C THR A 7 -2.62 -5.05 14.85
N THR A 8 -1.69 -5.31 15.78
CA THR A 8 -1.44 -4.41 16.92
C THR A 8 -0.89 -3.07 16.44
N LEU A 9 0.05 -3.08 15.51
CA LEU A 9 0.61 -1.86 14.90
C LEU A 9 -0.47 -1.07 14.16
N ALA A 10 -1.33 -1.75 13.39
CA ALA A 10 -2.48 -1.13 12.74
C ALA A 10 -3.42 -0.47 13.75
N GLY A 11 -3.68 -1.12 14.89
CA GLY A 11 -4.43 -0.52 16.00
C GLY A 11 -3.77 0.75 16.54
N ALA A 12 -2.45 0.73 16.74
CA ALA A 12 -1.70 1.90 17.18
C ALA A 12 -1.72 3.03 16.14
N LEU A 13 -1.65 2.70 14.84
CA LEU A 13 -1.76 3.68 13.75
C LEU A 13 -3.12 4.39 13.75
N LYS A 14 -4.22 3.72 14.10
CA LYS A 14 -5.55 4.36 14.14
C LYS A 14 -5.62 5.54 15.12
N ILE A 15 -4.91 5.43 16.24
CA ILE A 15 -4.88 6.46 17.29
C ILE A 15 -3.70 7.42 17.16
N ASN A 16 -2.66 7.04 16.42
CA ASN A 16 -1.47 7.85 16.28
C ASN A 16 -1.73 9.05 15.36
N GLN A 17 -1.52 10.25 15.89
CA GLN A 17 -1.74 11.51 15.18
C GLN A 17 -0.44 12.27 14.85
N THR A 18 0.73 11.67 15.07
CA THR A 18 2.03 12.34 14.92
C THR A 18 2.94 11.67 13.92
N LEU A 19 2.75 10.38 13.66
CA LEU A 19 3.56 9.60 12.75
C LEU A 19 3.22 9.95 11.31
N THR A 20 4.23 10.43 10.58
CA THR A 20 4.10 10.81 9.18
C THR A 20 4.69 9.76 8.24
N THR A 21 5.67 8.98 8.71
CA THR A 21 6.36 7.96 7.90
C THR A 21 6.41 6.64 8.66
N LEU A 22 6.03 5.56 7.98
CA LEU A 22 6.12 4.21 8.48
C LEU A 22 6.83 3.31 7.46
N ASP A 23 7.97 2.77 7.86
CA ASP A 23 8.72 1.76 7.08
C ASP A 23 8.48 0.37 7.68
N LEU A 24 7.90 -0.50 6.87
CA LEU A 24 7.64 -1.89 7.15
C LEU A 24 8.23 -2.79 6.07
N GLY A 25 9.25 -2.34 5.32
CA GLY A 25 9.87 -3.16 4.30
C GLY A 25 10.52 -4.44 4.85
N ASN A 26 10.54 -5.52 4.07
CA ASN A 26 11.13 -6.83 4.45
C ASN A 26 10.56 -7.44 5.75
N ASN A 27 9.24 -7.36 5.94
CA ASN A 27 8.58 -7.89 7.15
C ASN A 27 7.60 -9.04 6.87
N GLU A 28 7.57 -9.64 5.69
CA GLU A 28 6.66 -10.76 5.35
C GLU A 28 5.19 -10.48 5.76
N ILE A 29 4.67 -9.32 5.37
CA ILE A 29 3.28 -8.94 5.65
C ILE A 29 2.34 -9.72 4.73
N SER A 30 1.52 -10.59 5.31
CA SER A 30 0.47 -11.33 4.60
C SER A 30 -0.68 -10.42 4.16
N TYR A 31 -1.57 -10.93 3.29
CA TYR A 31 -2.78 -10.22 2.87
C TYR A 31 -3.67 -9.80 4.07
N ILE A 32 -3.68 -10.57 5.16
CA ILE A 32 -4.42 -10.23 6.39
C ILE A 32 -3.80 -9.02 7.07
N GLY A 33 -2.47 -8.99 7.18
CA GLY A 33 -1.74 -7.84 7.71
C GLY A 33 -1.94 -6.58 6.86
N ALA A 34 -1.92 -6.72 5.54
CA ALA A 34 -2.24 -5.64 4.60
C ALA A 34 -3.66 -5.10 4.80
N GLY A 35 -4.65 -5.98 5.02
CA GLY A 35 -6.02 -5.59 5.37
C GLY A 35 -6.13 -4.79 6.66
N ALA A 36 -5.39 -5.20 7.71
CA ALA A 36 -5.36 -4.45 8.97
C ALA A 36 -4.77 -3.05 8.79
N LEU A 37 -3.67 -2.92 8.02
CA LEU A 37 -3.07 -1.65 7.67
C LEU A 37 -4.03 -0.78 6.84
N ALA A 38 -4.73 -1.36 5.88
CA ALA A 38 -5.73 -0.67 5.07
C ALA A 38 -6.84 -0.05 5.93
N ASP A 39 -7.36 -0.80 6.92
CA ASP A 39 -8.34 -0.26 7.86
C ASP A 39 -7.78 0.83 8.77
N ALA A 40 -6.49 0.79 9.08
CA ALA A 40 -5.82 1.88 9.79
C ALA A 40 -5.68 3.12 8.90
N LEU A 41 -5.34 2.94 7.62
CA LEU A 41 -5.22 4.03 6.65
C LEU A 41 -6.56 4.75 6.45
N LYS A 42 -7.70 4.06 6.43
CA LYS A 42 -9.01 4.73 6.25
C LYS A 42 -9.30 5.80 7.31
N VAL A 43 -8.71 5.68 8.50
CA VAL A 43 -8.95 6.60 9.63
C VAL A 43 -7.74 7.46 9.99
N ASN A 44 -6.53 7.03 9.68
CA ASN A 44 -5.32 7.80 9.97
C ASN A 44 -5.18 8.97 8.99
N GLN A 45 -5.06 10.19 9.55
CA GLN A 45 -5.02 11.44 8.81
C GLN A 45 -3.64 12.12 8.79
N ASN A 46 -2.60 11.48 9.34
CA ASN A 46 -1.28 12.10 9.49
C ASN A 46 -0.18 11.34 8.76
N LEU A 47 -0.38 10.04 8.53
CA LEU A 47 0.57 9.22 7.80
C LEU A 47 0.60 9.66 6.33
N SER A 48 1.76 10.16 5.90
CA SER A 48 2.00 10.61 4.53
C SER A 48 2.80 9.60 3.72
N THR A 49 3.59 8.75 4.37
CA THR A 49 4.46 7.75 3.72
C THR A 49 4.31 6.38 4.39
N LEU A 50 4.02 5.36 3.58
CA LEU A 50 3.99 3.96 3.98
C LEU A 50 4.87 3.13 3.05
N ASP A 51 5.92 2.52 3.60
CA ASP A 51 6.77 1.57 2.87
C ASP A 51 6.46 0.13 3.27
N LEU A 52 6.06 -0.67 2.30
CA LEU A 52 5.73 -2.09 2.39
C LEU A 52 6.54 -2.92 1.38
N ARG A 53 7.68 -2.40 0.89
CA ARG A 53 8.53 -3.13 -0.07
C ARG A 53 8.97 -4.49 0.46
N GLU A 54 9.16 -5.47 -0.41
CA GLU A 54 9.74 -6.77 -0.06
C GLU A 54 8.94 -7.51 1.03
N ASN A 55 7.62 -7.30 1.08
CA ASN A 55 6.73 -8.05 1.97
C ASN A 55 6.04 -9.24 1.28
N GLY A 56 6.13 -9.36 -0.05
CA GLY A 56 5.45 -10.42 -0.78
C GLY A 56 3.92 -10.33 -0.68
N ILE A 57 3.36 -9.11 -0.61
CA ILE A 57 1.93 -8.91 -0.43
C ILE A 57 1.20 -9.49 -1.64
N GLU A 58 0.26 -10.40 -1.38
CA GLU A 58 -0.55 -11.03 -2.42
C GLU A 58 -1.54 -10.03 -3.07
N CYS A 59 -2.07 -10.41 -4.21
CA CYS A 59 -2.99 -9.60 -5.03
C CYS A 59 -4.14 -9.02 -4.18
N GLU A 60 -4.78 -9.86 -3.37
CA GLU A 60 -5.87 -9.51 -2.47
C GLU A 60 -5.45 -8.44 -1.44
N GLY A 61 -4.22 -8.54 -0.91
CA GLY A 61 -3.68 -7.56 0.03
C GLY A 61 -3.44 -6.20 -0.63
N VAL A 62 -2.94 -6.21 -1.87
CA VAL A 62 -2.74 -5.00 -2.66
C VAL A 62 -4.09 -4.33 -2.96
N GLU A 63 -5.10 -5.09 -3.40
CA GLU A 63 -6.45 -4.57 -3.69
C GLU A 63 -7.06 -3.84 -2.49
N VAL A 64 -7.00 -4.47 -1.32
CA VAL A 64 -7.57 -3.90 -0.08
C VAL A 64 -6.84 -2.61 0.33
N LEU A 65 -5.51 -2.53 0.13
CA LEU A 65 -4.76 -1.30 0.35
C LEU A 65 -5.24 -0.18 -0.59
N PHE A 66 -5.39 -0.45 -1.89
CA PHE A 66 -5.88 0.53 -2.86
C PHE A 66 -7.30 1.00 -2.56
N ASP A 67 -8.18 0.10 -2.10
CA ASP A 67 -9.53 0.46 -1.68
C ASP A 67 -9.54 1.42 -0.48
N ALA A 68 -8.64 1.22 0.49
CA ALA A 68 -8.49 2.16 1.60
C ALA A 68 -8.01 3.54 1.15
N LEU A 69 -7.12 3.62 0.15
CA LEU A 69 -6.61 4.89 -0.38
C LEU A 69 -7.68 5.77 -1.04
N LYS A 70 -8.80 5.19 -1.48
CA LYS A 70 -9.95 5.98 -1.97
C LYS A 70 -10.56 6.88 -0.87
N PHE A 71 -10.33 6.54 0.40
CA PHE A 71 -10.83 7.26 1.57
C PHE A 71 -9.73 8.06 2.29
N ASN A 72 -8.45 7.67 2.11
CA ASN A 72 -7.32 8.38 2.71
C ASN A 72 -6.78 9.45 1.73
N GLN A 73 -6.87 10.73 2.13
CA GLN A 73 -6.38 11.87 1.35
C GLN A 73 -5.00 12.38 1.79
N PHE A 74 -4.43 11.79 2.85
CA PHE A 74 -3.22 12.24 3.52
C PHE A 74 -1.99 11.43 3.13
N LEU A 75 -2.19 10.14 2.79
CA LEU A 75 -1.12 9.31 2.29
C LEU A 75 -0.73 9.79 0.89
N THR A 76 0.54 10.19 0.77
CA THR A 76 1.14 10.70 -0.47
C THR A 76 2.11 9.72 -1.10
N THR A 77 2.70 8.83 -0.30
CA THR A 77 3.69 7.88 -0.77
C THR A 77 3.33 6.48 -0.27
N LEU A 78 3.14 5.55 -1.22
CA LEU A 78 3.00 4.13 -0.94
C LEU A 78 4.06 3.36 -1.74
N ASN A 79 4.87 2.55 -1.04
CA ASN A 79 5.82 1.65 -1.67
C ASN A 79 5.37 0.21 -1.43
N ILE A 80 5.08 -0.52 -2.49
CA ILE A 80 4.66 -1.93 -2.47
C ILE A 80 5.53 -2.76 -3.44
N TRP A 81 6.80 -2.36 -3.60
CA TRP A 81 7.74 -3.10 -4.41
C TRP A 81 7.86 -4.56 -3.96
N ASN A 82 8.04 -5.49 -4.91
CA ASN A 82 7.96 -6.93 -4.67
C ASN A 82 6.65 -7.39 -3.97
N SER A 83 5.51 -6.97 -4.56
CA SER A 83 4.17 -7.47 -4.22
C SER A 83 3.49 -8.02 -5.49
N SER A 84 2.59 -8.99 -5.31
CA SER A 84 1.82 -9.60 -6.40
C SER A 84 0.74 -8.64 -6.88
N TRP A 85 0.87 -8.14 -8.11
CA TRP A 85 -0.11 -7.23 -8.71
C TRP A 85 -1.29 -8.00 -9.32
N CYS A 86 -2.53 -7.59 -9.02
CA CYS A 86 -3.71 -8.15 -9.67
C CYS A 86 -3.89 -7.57 -11.07
N SER A 87 -4.17 -8.39 -12.08
CA SER A 87 -4.50 -7.94 -13.44
C SER A 87 -5.75 -7.03 -13.51
N HIS A 88 -6.65 -7.15 -12.53
CA HIS A 88 -7.89 -6.35 -12.41
C HIS A 88 -7.71 -5.06 -11.62
N ILE A 89 -6.54 -4.80 -11.05
CA ILE A 89 -6.14 -3.46 -10.59
C ILE A 89 -5.45 -2.86 -11.81
N PRO A 90 -6.10 -1.97 -12.59
CA PRO A 90 -5.45 -1.55 -13.82
C PRO A 90 -4.07 -0.97 -13.56
N ASN A 91 -3.18 -1.17 -14.53
CA ASN A 91 -1.87 -0.52 -14.63
C ASN A 91 -2.08 0.99 -14.83
N TYR A 92 -2.71 1.64 -13.87
CA TYR A 92 -2.95 3.05 -13.89
C TYR A 92 -1.86 3.70 -13.07
N ARG A 93 -1.04 4.47 -13.78
CA ARG A 93 -0.69 5.80 -13.31
C ARG A 93 -1.91 6.33 -12.55
N LEU A 94 -1.83 6.50 -11.24
CA LEU A 94 -2.93 6.90 -10.35
C LEU A 94 -3.40 8.34 -10.65
N THR A 95 -3.81 8.61 -11.88
CA THR A 95 -4.35 9.90 -12.35
C THR A 95 -5.85 10.03 -12.06
N THR A 96 -6.39 9.19 -11.18
CA THR A 96 -7.75 9.39 -10.70
C THR A 96 -7.69 10.49 -9.64
N ARG A 97 -8.39 11.61 -9.86
CA ARG A 97 -8.57 12.77 -8.95
C ARG A 97 -9.02 12.43 -7.50
N ARG A 98 -9.13 11.14 -7.14
CA ARG A 98 -9.63 10.64 -5.85
C ARG A 98 -8.54 10.09 -4.93
N ILE A 99 -7.33 9.78 -5.42
CA ILE A 99 -6.24 9.25 -4.59
C ILE A 99 -5.09 10.26 -4.62
N ASN A 100 -4.69 10.78 -3.46
CA ASN A 100 -3.68 11.84 -3.33
C ASN A 100 -2.24 11.29 -3.27
N LEU A 101 -1.96 10.21 -3.99
CA LEU A 101 -0.61 9.65 -4.03
C LEU A 101 0.26 10.45 -5.01
N LEU A 102 1.30 11.07 -4.48
CA LEU A 102 2.39 11.70 -5.23
C LEU A 102 3.36 10.67 -5.77
N THR A 103 3.52 9.54 -5.08
CA THR A 103 4.47 8.49 -5.45
C THR A 103 3.89 7.12 -5.12
N LEU A 104 3.84 6.24 -6.12
CA LEU A 104 3.56 4.82 -5.97
C LEU A 104 4.74 4.05 -6.56
N ASN A 105 5.51 3.39 -5.70
CA ASN A 105 6.63 2.56 -6.12
C ASN A 105 6.17 1.10 -6.14
N PHE A 106 6.18 0.49 -7.33
CA PHE A 106 5.85 -0.91 -7.55
C PHE A 106 6.72 -1.45 -8.68
N CYS A 107 6.95 -2.76 -8.69
CA CYS A 107 7.77 -3.39 -9.73
C CYS A 107 6.92 -3.51 -11.01
N PHE A 108 7.15 -2.63 -11.98
CA PHE A 108 6.86 -2.99 -13.37
C PHE A 108 7.93 -4.00 -13.77
N PHE A 109 7.55 -5.25 -14.01
CA PHE A 109 8.30 -6.03 -14.99
C PHE A 109 8.35 -5.15 -16.25
N GLU A 110 9.54 -4.75 -16.67
CA GLU A 110 9.76 -4.34 -18.05
C GLU A 110 9.26 -5.50 -18.92
N GLN A 111 8.01 -5.44 -19.37
CA GLN A 111 7.71 -6.03 -20.66
C GLN A 111 8.49 -5.14 -21.64
N PRO A 112 9.42 -5.71 -22.43
CA PRO A 112 10.09 -4.93 -23.45
C PRO A 112 9.00 -4.27 -24.29
N ILE A 113 9.23 -3.01 -24.65
CA ILE A 113 8.42 -2.30 -25.63
C ILE A 113 8.67 -2.97 -26.99
N SER A 114 8.18 -4.21 -27.19
CA SER A 114 8.11 -4.81 -28.50
C SER A 114 6.80 -4.36 -29.12
N SER A 115 6.92 -3.23 -29.80
CA SER A 115 6.18 -2.87 -31.01
C SER A 115 4.66 -2.97 -30.97
N ARG A 116 4.03 -1.80 -30.86
CA ARG A 116 3.00 -1.43 -31.85
C ARG A 116 3.51 -1.82 -33.25
N ILE A 117 2.91 -2.85 -33.84
CA ILE A 117 2.38 -2.82 -35.22
C ILE A 117 1.07 -3.59 -35.18
#